data_AF-A0A7V7B134-F1
#
_entry.id   AF-A0A7V7B134-F1
#
_cell.length_a   1.000
_cell.length_b   1.000
_cell.length_c   1.000
_cell.angle_alpha   90.00
_cell.angle_beta   90.00
_cell.angle_gamma   90.00
#
_symmetry.space_group_name_H-M   'P 1'
#
loop_
_entity.id
_entity.type
_entity.pdbx_description
1 polymer ?
#
loop_
_entity_poly.entity_id
_entity_poly.type
_entity_poly.pdbx_seq_one_letter_code
_entity_poly.pdbx_strand_id
1 'polypeptide(L)' 'NLGGDLDKVSNKRFRFFCFPIRWYMGDGSMVRCVAEIDEDQINDVPERVYTYGGF' A
#
# COMPACT_ATOMS: atom_id res chain seq x y z
N ASN A 1 -2.57 9.79 3.39
CA ASN A 1 -3.66 8.81 3.50
C ASN A 1 -3.34 7.60 2.65
N LEU A 2 -3.19 6.43 3.27
CA LEU A 2 -3.01 5.15 2.58
C LEU A 2 -4.35 4.42 2.61
N GLY A 3 -4.81 4.00 1.44
CA GLY A 3 -6.01 3.17 1.26
C GLY A 3 -5.68 1.99 0.36
N GLY A 4 -6.58 1.02 0.31
CA GLY A 4 -6.38 -0.24 -0.40
C GLY A 4 -6.37 -1.41 0.57
N ASP A 5 -5.43 -2.34 0.40
CA ASP A 5 -5.32 -3.58 1.16
C ASP A 5 -4.67 -3.42 2.55
N LEU A 6 -4.84 -2.26 3.21
CA LEU A 6 -4.25 -1.99 4.53
C LEU A 6 -4.77 -2.96 5.60
N ASP A 7 -6.00 -3.43 5.45
CA ASP A 7 -6.63 -4.39 6.37
C ASP A 7 -5.91 -5.76 6.37
N LYS A 8 -5.34 -6.17 5.21
CA LYS A 8 -4.59 -7.42 5.05
C LYS A 8 -3.26 -7.42 5.81
N VAL A 9 -2.70 -6.23 6.05
CA VAL A 9 -1.40 -6.02 6.73
C VAL A 9 -1.53 -5.32 8.09
N SER A 10 -2.76 -5.14 8.59
CA SER A 10 -3.03 -4.48 9.87
C SER A 10 -2.46 -5.27 11.06
N ASN A 11 -1.95 -4.55 12.08
CA ASN A 11 -1.31 -5.10 13.28
C ASN A 11 -0.05 -5.97 13.05
N LYS A 12 0.59 -5.88 11.88
CA LYS A 12 1.80 -6.67 11.56
C LYS A 12 2.98 -5.78 11.22
N ARG A 13 4.20 -6.30 11.42
CA ARG A 13 5.44 -5.59 11.09
C ARG A 13 5.84 -5.95 9.66
N PHE A 14 5.63 -5.04 8.72
CA PHE A 14 5.98 -5.22 7.30
C PHE A 14 7.05 -4.22 6.86
N ARG A 15 7.73 -4.53 5.75
CA ARG A 15 8.63 -3.56 5.09
C ARG A 15 7.82 -2.72 4.11
N PHE A 16 7.91 -1.40 4.27
CA PHE A 16 7.14 -0.45 3.47
C PHE A 16 8.03 0.26 2.47
N PHE A 17 7.74 0.07 1.18
CA PHE A 17 8.44 0.75 0.09
C PHE A 17 7.57 1.90 -0.41
N CYS A 18 8.04 3.12 -0.17
CA CYS A 18 7.41 4.36 -0.59
C CYS A 18 8.49 5.25 -1.21
N PHE A 19 8.70 5.10 -2.51
CA PHE A 19 9.69 5.88 -3.27
C PHE A 19 9.04 7.13 -3.86
N PRO A 20 9.28 8.33 -3.28
CA PRO A 20 8.70 9.55 -3.80
C PRO A 20 9.30 9.91 -5.16
N ILE A 21 8.48 10.52 -6.02
CA ILE A 21 8.98 11.10 -7.26
C ILE A 21 9.80 12.33 -6.89
N ARG A 22 11.02 12.41 -7.43
CA ARG A 22 11.95 13.51 -7.17
C ARG A 22 11.56 14.76 -7.96
N TRP A 23 10.50 15.43 -7.51
CA TRP A 23 10.11 16.74 -8.03
C TRP A 23 11.04 17.83 -7.48
N TYR A 24 11.59 18.66 -8.38
CA TYR A 24 12.36 19.84 -7.98
C TYR A 24 11.43 20.82 -7.27
N MET A 25 11.78 21.21 -6.03
CA MET A 25 10.96 22.04 -5.14
C MET A 25 9.56 21.46 -4.79
N GLY A 26 9.36 20.15 -4.89
CA GLY A 26 8.09 19.53 -4.50
C GLY A 26 7.94 19.36 -2.98
N ASP A 27 6.81 19.80 -2.42
CA ASP A 27 6.42 19.60 -1.01
C ASP A 27 5.78 18.20 -0.76
N GLY A 28 5.69 17.38 -1.81
CA GLY A 28 5.15 16.03 -1.74
C GLY A 28 4.90 15.44 -3.12
N SER A 29 4.83 14.11 -3.22
CA SER A 29 4.42 13.41 -4.43
C SER A 29 3.50 12.26 -4.09
N MET A 30 2.59 11.91 -5.01
CA MET A 30 1.84 10.66 -4.92
C MET A 30 2.81 9.49 -5.07
N VAL A 31 2.77 8.56 -4.12
CA VAL A 31 3.68 7.41 -4.11
C VAL A 31 2.90 6.11 -4.19
N ARG A 32 3.32 5.23 -5.11
CA ARG A 32 2.84 3.85 -5.15
C ARG A 32 3.52 3.08 -4.03
N CYS A 33 2.75 2.80 -2.99
CA CYS A 33 3.25 2.16 -1.79
C CYS A 33 3.10 0.64 -1.90
N VAL A 34 4.18 -0.09 -1.65
CA VAL A 34 4.18 -1.56 -1.65
C VAL A 34 4.60 -2.03 -0.26
N ALA A 35 3.82 -2.94 0.33
CA ALA A 35 4.15 -3.61 1.58
C ALA A 35 4.67 -5.02 1.27
N GLU A 36 5.89 -5.31 1.69
CA GLU A 36 6.44 -6.67 1.65
C GLU A 36 6.20 -7.32 3.01
N ILE A 37 5.42 -8.41 2.99
CA ILE A 37 5.05 -9.23 4.13
C ILE A 37 5.15 -10.70 3.72
N ASP A 38 5.38 -11.57 4.68
CA ASP A 38 5.31 -13.03 4.46
C ASP A 38 3.84 -13.44 4.26
N GLU A 39 3.60 -14.40 3.36
CA GLU A 39 2.24 -14.81 2.96
C GLU A 39 1.47 -15.48 4.12
N ASP A 40 2.18 -16.18 5.00
CA ASP A 40 1.63 -16.76 6.24
C ASP A 40 1.15 -15.70 7.23
N GLN A 41 1.69 -14.48 7.12
CA GLN A 41 1.34 -13.31 7.90
C GLN A 41 0.36 -12.41 7.16
N ILE A 42 -0.40 -12.89 6.19
CA ILE A 42 -1.53 -12.12 5.62
C ILE A 42 -2.78 -12.36 6.47
N ASN A 43 -3.53 -11.31 6.79
CA ASN A 43 -4.84 -11.48 7.42
C ASN A 43 -5.86 -11.98 6.38
N ASP A 44 -6.69 -12.95 6.77
CA ASP A 44 -7.81 -13.41 5.96
C ASP A 44 -8.91 -12.34 5.93
N VAL A 45 -8.82 -11.45 4.95
CA VAL A 45 -9.76 -10.34 4.73
C VAL A 45 -10.33 -10.50 3.33
N PRO A 46 -11.66 -10.37 3.14
CA PRO A 46 -12.28 -10.52 1.83
C PRO A 46 -11.64 -9.58 0.81
N GLU A 47 -11.43 -10.11 -0.40
CA GLU A 47 -10.81 -9.38 -1.48
C GLU A 47 -11.69 -8.19 -1.88
N ARG A 48 -11.09 -6.99 -1.85
CA ARG A 48 -11.81 -5.76 -2.13
C ARG A 48 -11.87 -5.56 -3.65
N VAL A 49 -12.96 -6.02 -4.25
CA VAL A 49 -13.23 -5.82 -5.69
C VAL A 49 -13.63 -4.37 -5.92
N TYR A 50 -12.70 -3.58 -6.45
CA TYR A 50 -13.00 -2.22 -6.90
C TYR A 50 -13.68 -2.26 -8.27
N THR A 51 -14.96 -1.87 -8.33
CA THR A 51 -15.76 -1.87 -9.57
C THR A 51 -15.30 -0.85 -10.62
N TYR A 52 -14.51 0.15 -10.23
CA TYR A 52 -13.95 1.17 -11.13
C TYR A 52 -12.55 1.59 -10.68
N GLY A 53 -11.58 1.62 -11.61
CA GLY A 53 -10.26 2.21 -11.40
C GLY A 53 -9.04 1.29 -11.44
N GLY A 54 -9.16 0.06 -11.97
CA GLY A 54 -8.02 -0.84 -12.17
C GLY A 54 -7.17 -0.48 -13.40
N PHE A 55 -6.21 0.42 -13.22
CA PHE A 55 -4.99 0.53 -14.04
C PHE A 55 -3.78 0.66 -13.11
#